data_AF-A0A0C3EWR6-F1
#
_entry.id   AF-A0A0C3EWR6-F1
#
_cell.length_a   1.000
_cell.length_b   1.000
_cell.length_c   1.000
_cell.angle_alpha   90.00
_cell.angle_beta   90.00
_cell.angle_gamma   90.00
#
_symmetry.space_group_name_H-M   'P 1'
#
loop_
_entity.id
_entity.type
_entity.pdbx_description
1 polymer ?
#
loop_
_entity_poly.entity_id
_entity_poly.type
_entity_poly.pdbx_seq_one_letter_code
_entity_poly.pdbx_strand_id
1 'polypeptide(L)'
;KDVRKVVRSMHHVLRSDPCRRFTFGFTVENVNMRMWFAGRSAVFVTTPFNFMTEHELLISFVLSFVYTKPEELGWDPTITRQQIQ
;
A
#
# COMPACT_ATOMS: atom_id res chain seq x y z
N LYS A 1 -2.33 -6.49 17.13
CA LYS A 1 -2.61 -5.03 17.35
C LYS A 1 -2.33 -4.23 16.07
N ASP A 2 -1.60 -4.83 15.14
CA ASP A 2 -0.97 -4.18 13.99
C ASP A 2 -1.93 -4.03 12.81
N VAL A 3 -2.89 -4.96 12.67
CA VAL A 3 -4.01 -4.87 11.70
C VAL A 3 -4.80 -3.55 11.85
N ARG A 4 -5.20 -3.20 13.07
CA ARG A 4 -5.96 -1.94 13.29
C ARG A 4 -5.12 -0.71 12.94
N LYS A 5 -3.81 -0.75 13.20
CA LYS A 5 -2.89 0.36 12.90
C LYS A 5 -2.71 0.53 11.39
N VAL A 6 -2.43 -0.57 10.66
CA VAL A 6 -2.21 -0.51 9.21
C VAL A 6 -3.48 -0.09 8.48
N VAL A 7 -4.64 -0.67 8.83
CA VAL A 7 -5.93 -0.29 8.21
C VAL A 7 -6.25 1.18 8.48
N ARG A 8 -6.08 1.65 9.73
CA ARG A 8 -6.31 3.07 10.05
C ARG A 8 -5.36 3.99 9.29
N SER A 9 -4.08 3.62 9.17
CA SER A 9 -3.08 4.39 8.45
C SER A 9 -3.44 4.50 6.95
N MET A 10 -3.75 3.37 6.31
CA MET A 10 -4.15 3.35 4.90
C MET A 10 -5.43 4.13 4.66
N HIS A 11 -6.44 3.96 5.53
CA HIS A 11 -7.67 4.74 5.45
C HIS A 11 -7.42 6.25 5.63
N HIS A 12 -6.50 6.63 6.53
CA HIS A 12 -6.11 8.02 6.71
C HIS A 12 -5.46 8.58 5.43
N VAL A 13 -4.53 7.85 4.80
CA VAL A 13 -3.92 8.25 3.52
C VAL A 13 -4.99 8.47 2.44
N LEU A 14 -5.92 7.52 2.27
CA LEU A 14 -7.00 7.61 1.28
C LEU A 14 -7.98 8.75 1.56
N ARG A 15 -8.16 9.12 2.84
CA ARG A 15 -9.03 10.23 3.23
C ARG A 15 -8.34 11.58 3.05
N SER A 16 -7.07 11.69 3.40
CA SER A 16 -6.32 12.94 3.41
C SER A 16 -5.89 13.39 2.01
N ASP A 17 -5.63 12.45 1.11
CA ASP A 17 -5.20 12.74 -0.25
C ASP A 17 -6.27 12.29 -1.27
N PRO A 18 -7.05 13.22 -1.85
CA PRO A 18 -8.04 12.87 -2.85
C PRO A 18 -7.42 12.31 -4.13
N CYS A 19 -6.14 12.61 -4.42
CA CYS A 19 -5.43 12.03 -5.55
C CYS A 19 -5.11 10.54 -5.33
N ARG A 20 -5.32 9.98 -4.14
CA ARG A 20 -5.09 8.56 -3.85
C ARG A 20 -6.35 7.71 -4.04
N ARG A 21 -6.36 6.89 -5.10
CA ARG A 21 -7.44 5.93 -5.42
C ARG A 21 -7.33 4.64 -4.60
N PHE A 22 -6.10 4.18 -4.41
CA PHE A 22 -5.76 3.02 -3.58
C PHE A 22 -4.34 3.18 -3.02
N THR A 23 -4.02 2.44 -1.97
CA THR A 23 -2.69 2.41 -1.35
C THR A 23 -2.29 0.98 -1.02
N PHE A 24 -0.98 0.74 -1.04
CA PHE A 24 -0.41 -0.51 -0.56
C PHE A 24 0.23 -0.31 0.81
N GLY A 25 0.46 -1.42 1.51
CA GLY A 25 1.23 -1.46 2.73
C GLY A 25 1.75 -2.87 2.97
N PHE A 26 2.60 -3.01 3.98
CA PHE A 26 3.01 -4.32 4.45
C PHE A 26 3.18 -4.30 5.96
N THR A 27 3.03 -5.47 6.58
CA THR A 27 3.30 -5.68 8.00
C THR A 27 4.28 -6.83 8.14
N VAL A 28 5.24 -6.69 9.05
CA VAL A 28 6.22 -7.73 9.37
C VAL A 28 6.03 -8.11 10.83
N GLU A 29 5.74 -9.37 11.08
CA GLU A 29 5.69 -9.97 12.41
C GLU A 29 6.74 -11.08 12.47
N ASN A 30 7.89 -10.76 13.07
CA ASN A 30 9.09 -11.60 13.04
C ASN A 30 9.58 -11.88 11.61
N VAL A 31 9.42 -13.10 11.09
CA VAL A 31 9.77 -13.49 9.71
C VAL A 31 8.56 -13.53 8.78
N ASN A 32 7.36 -13.36 9.32
CA ASN A 32 6.13 -13.43 8.54
C ASN A 32 5.75 -12.04 8.04
N MET A 33 5.68 -11.89 6.73
CA MET A 33 5.25 -10.67 6.06
C MET A 33 3.85 -10.84 5.49
N ARG A 34 3.03 -9.80 5.56
CA ARG A 34 1.76 -9.69 4.84
C ARG A 34 1.76 -8.43 4.00
N MET A 35 1.29 -8.54 2.77
CA MET A 35 1.02 -7.40 1.91
C MET A 35 -0.43 -6.98 2.04
N TRP A 36 -0.66 -5.68 2.05
CA TRP A 36 -1.95 -5.05 2.19
C TRP A 36 -2.22 -4.21 0.96
N PHE A 37 -3.45 -4.27 0.47
CA PHE A 37 -4.00 -3.35 -0.51
C PHE A 37 -5.26 -2.74 0.08
N ALA A 38 -5.40 -1.42 -0.01
CA ALA A 38 -6.60 -0.72 0.39
C ALA A 38 -7.07 0.18 -0.75
N GLY A 39 -8.27 -0.11 -1.26
CA GLY A 39 -9.05 0.82 -2.08
C GLY A 39 -10.01 1.62 -1.22
N ARG A 40 -10.85 2.45 -1.85
CA ARG A 40 -11.89 3.21 -1.15
C ARG A 40 -13.04 2.35 -0.59
N SER A 41 -13.29 1.17 -1.18
CA SER A 41 -14.42 0.32 -0.82
C SER A 41 -14.03 -0.95 -0.06
N ALA A 42 -12.81 -1.44 -0.26
CA ALA A 42 -12.37 -2.73 0.27
C ALA A 42 -10.87 -2.73 0.59
N VAL A 43 -10.50 -3.59 1.53
CA VAL A 43 -9.12 -3.87 1.94
C VAL A 43 -8.85 -5.35 1.73
N PHE A 44 -7.78 -5.66 1.02
CA PHE A 44 -7.30 -7.02 0.79
C PHE A 44 -5.96 -7.22 1.51
N VAL A 45 -5.72 -8.45 1.96
CA VAL A 45 -4.49 -8.83 2.63
C VAL A 45 -4.08 -10.22 2.15
N THR A 46 -2.78 -10.42 1.93
CA THR A 46 -2.26 -11.74 1.58
C THR A 46 -2.25 -12.67 2.78
N THR A 47 -2.18 -13.98 2.52
CA THR A 47 -1.70 -14.91 3.54
C THR A 47 -0.28 -14.50 3.96
N PRO A 48 0.09 -14.68 5.24
CA PRO A 48 1.45 -14.44 5.67
C PRO A 48 2.41 -15.38 4.94
N PHE A 49 3.53 -14.84 4.47
CA PHE A 49 4.61 -15.60 3.84
C PHE A 49 5.93 -15.30 4.58
N ASN A 50 6.88 -16.23 4.53
CA ASN A 50 8.15 -16.06 5.23
C ASN A 50 9.14 -15.34 4.31
N PHE A 51 9.39 -14.06 4.55
CA PHE A 51 10.22 -13.26 3.64
C PHE A 51 11.70 -13.63 3.66
N MET A 52 12.17 -14.39 4.66
CA MET A 52 13.55 -14.87 4.71
C MET A 52 13.75 -16.07 3.79
N THR A 53 12.78 -16.98 3.76
CA THR A 53 12.81 -18.16 2.88
C THR A 53 12.33 -17.82 1.47
N GLU A 54 11.29 -16.99 1.36
CA GLU A 54 10.66 -16.55 0.11
C GLU A 54 11.09 -15.12 -0.26
N HIS A 55 12.38 -14.83 -0.12
CA HIS A 55 12.95 -13.50 -0.33
C HIS A 55 12.74 -12.96 -1.76
N GLU A 56 12.59 -13.85 -2.74
CA GLU A 56 12.25 -13.47 -4.12
C GLU A 56 10.91 -12.71 -4.21
N LEU A 57 9.92 -13.04 -3.37
CA LEU A 57 8.64 -12.34 -3.33
C LEU A 57 8.81 -10.91 -2.79
N LEU A 58 9.64 -10.74 -1.77
CA LEU A 58 9.97 -9.43 -1.21
C LEU A 58 10.74 -8.58 -2.23
N ILE A 59 11.76 -9.15 -2.88
CA ILE A 59 12.55 -8.45 -3.90
C ILE A 59 11.65 -8.04 -5.06
N SER A 60 10.84 -8.96 -5.58
CA SER A 60 9.91 -8.67 -6.68
C SER A 60 8.93 -7.57 -6.30
N PHE A 61 8.37 -7.62 -5.09
CA PHE A 61 7.49 -6.58 -4.57
C PHE A 61 8.20 -5.22 -4.54
N VAL A 62 9.36 -5.10 -3.90
CA VAL A 62 10.11 -3.83 -3.81
C VAL A 62 10.45 -3.30 -5.21
N LEU A 63 10.92 -4.16 -6.11
CA LEU A 63 11.23 -3.77 -7.49
C LEU A 63 9.98 -3.30 -8.22
N SER A 64 8.83 -3.95 -8.04
CA SER A 64 7.57 -3.45 -8.60
C SER A 64 7.33 -2.00 -8.17
N PHE A 65 7.42 -1.66 -6.88
CA PHE A 65 7.21 -0.26 -6.45
C PHE A 65 8.19 0.73 -7.07
N VAL A 66 9.45 0.33 -7.25
CA VAL A 66 10.49 1.20 -7.83
C VAL A 66 10.23 1.49 -9.31
N TYR A 67 9.76 0.51 -10.07
CA TYR A 67 9.56 0.63 -11.53
C TYR A 67 8.13 0.99 -11.96
N THR A 68 7.18 0.97 -11.04
CA THR A 68 5.76 1.20 -11.33
C THR A 68 5.46 2.70 -11.47
N LYS A 69 4.59 3.07 -12.41
CA LYS A 69 4.18 4.47 -12.60
C LYS A 69 3.31 4.94 -11.42
N PRO A 70 3.24 6.26 -11.16
CA PRO A 70 2.36 6.80 -10.10
C PRO A 70 0.91 6.33 -10.22
N GLU A 71 0.39 6.21 -11.44
CA GLU A 71 -0.98 5.79 -11.73
C GLU A 71 -1.29 4.37 -11.23
N GLU A 72 -0.32 3.48 -11.44
CA GLU A 72 -0.35 2.07 -11.06
C GLU A 72 -0.09 1.88 -9.56
N LEU A 73 0.56 2.85 -8.91
CA LEU A 73 0.65 2.96 -7.45
C LEU A 73 -0.56 3.65 -6.80
N GLY A 74 -1.57 3.99 -7.59
CA GLY A 74 -2.86 4.48 -7.12
C GLY A 74 -2.99 5.99 -7.03
N TRP A 75 -2.04 6.75 -7.57
CA TRP A 75 -2.24 8.19 -7.78
C TRP A 75 -3.13 8.45 -9.01
N ASP A 76 -3.97 9.46 -8.92
CA ASP A 76 -4.76 9.98 -10.03
C ASP A 76 -4.10 11.27 -10.56
N PRO A 77 -3.49 11.24 -11.76
CA PRO A 77 -2.81 12.40 -12.33
C PRO A 77 -3.80 13.48 -12.79
N THR A 78 -5.09 13.17 -12.92
CA THR A 78 -6.11 14.14 -13.35
C THR A 78 -6.50 15.10 -12.21
N ILE A 79 -6.30 14.69 -10.96
CA ILE A 79 -6.62 15.50 -9.79
C ILE A 79 -5.42 16.38 -9.47
N THR A 80 -5.54 17.67 -9.79
CA THR A 80 -4.52 18.68 -9.45
C THR A 80 -4.90 19.37 -8.15
N ARG A 81 -3.98 19.39 -7.18
CA ARG A 81 -4.19 20.15 -5.94
C ARG A 81 -4.13 21.64 -6.27
N GLN A 82 -5.27 22.31 -6.18
CA GLN A 82 -5.30 23.77 -6.30
C GLN A 82 -4.71 24.38 -5.03
N GLN A 83 -3.64 25.15 -5.16
CA GLN A 83 -3.19 26.02 -4.07
C GLN A 83 -4.14 27.21 -4.04
N ILE A 84 -4.90 27.34 -2.95
CA ILE A 84 -5.69 28.54 -2.70
C ILE A 84 -4.68 29.65 -2.41
N GLN A 85 -4.66 30.65 -3.29
CA GLN A 85 -3.81 31.84 -3.20
C GLN A 85 -4.33 32.81 -2.14
#